data_AF-L1JJA2-F1
#
_entry.id   AF-L1JJA2-F1
#
_cell.length_a   1.000
_cell.length_b   1.000
_cell.length_c   1.000
_cell.angle_alpha   90.00
_cell.angle_beta   90.00
_cell.angle_gamma   90.00
#
_symmetry.space_group_name_H-M   'P 1'
#
loop_
_entity.id
_entity.type
_entity.pdbx_description
1 polymer ?
#
loop_
_entity_poly.entity_id
_entity_poly.type
_entity_poly.pdbx_seq_one_letter_code
_entity_poly.pdbx_strand_id
1 'polypeptide(L)'
;MRGESVFDIAIDFYGDMRDDRISAVLQEVKGNSANVLVLDQKLVPWFPLHVSELDAIATRTLDAGAELKSDHPGFHDATYRQRRQMIASLANQHKHGSLPPLLEYTEEEIATWRTVYDNLEPMTNKFACRQYLDIVAEMRSEGVVTRDRIPQQRDVSAFLEEKTGFTVRPVAGLLSSRDFLNGLAFRTFFSTQYMRHHSLPLYTPEPDLCHEIIGHAPMFADPDFADFSQAIGLASLGASEEDVKRLATCYWFSVEFGLCREEGEVKAYGAGLLSSFGELEYACSPTRPAGGKLEAPAIEAWDPWVAAHRSYPITEYQPTYFCAESLQEAKERMRDFCEQGLKRPFHARFHELSQSVWVDRNVARSPP
;
A
#
# COMPACT_ATOMS: atom_id res chain seq x y z
N MET A 1 -49.24 -9.18 -22.87
CA MET A 1 -49.03 -9.36 -21.41
C MET A 1 -47.77 -8.59 -21.06
N ARG A 2 -47.88 -7.47 -20.31
CA ARG A 2 -46.70 -6.78 -19.77
C ARG A 2 -46.24 -7.64 -18.59
N GLY A 3 -45.04 -8.21 -18.67
CA GLY A 3 -44.48 -9.00 -17.57
C GLY A 3 -44.32 -8.11 -16.34
N GLU A 4 -44.74 -8.61 -15.19
CA GLU A 4 -44.50 -7.94 -13.91
C GLU A 4 -42.99 -7.74 -13.75
N SER A 5 -42.57 -6.49 -13.56
CA SER A 5 -41.17 -6.17 -13.27
C SER A 5 -40.88 -6.53 -11.82
N VAL A 6 -39.96 -7.46 -11.61
CA VAL A 6 -39.46 -7.84 -10.27
C VAL A 6 -38.26 -6.95 -9.94
N PHE A 7 -38.23 -6.42 -8.72
CA PHE A 7 -37.12 -5.61 -8.21
C PHE A 7 -36.59 -6.24 -6.93
N ASP A 8 -35.26 -6.37 -6.83
CA ASP A 8 -34.59 -6.72 -5.58
C ASP A 8 -34.21 -5.43 -4.83
N ILE A 9 -34.57 -5.35 -3.54
CA ILE A 9 -34.33 -4.18 -2.69
C ILE A 9 -33.50 -4.62 -1.49
N ALA A 10 -32.34 -3.98 -1.28
CA ALA A 10 -31.54 -4.12 -0.07
C ALA A 10 -31.88 -2.98 0.90
N ILE A 11 -32.19 -3.32 2.17
CA ILE A 11 -32.54 -2.36 3.22
C ILE A 11 -31.59 -2.55 4.38
N ASP A 12 -30.72 -1.56 4.61
CA ASP A 12 -29.86 -1.49 5.78
C ASP A 12 -30.50 -0.57 6.84
N PHE A 13 -30.51 -1.01 8.10
CA PHE A 13 -30.92 -0.16 9.22
C PHE A 13 -30.12 -0.50 10.48
N TYR A 14 -29.93 0.49 11.34
CA TYR A 14 -29.29 0.30 12.65
C TYR A 14 -30.37 0.06 13.71
N GLY A 15 -30.38 -1.13 14.31
CA GLY A 15 -31.36 -1.48 15.34
C GLY A 15 -31.16 -2.88 15.90
N ASP A 16 -31.80 -3.15 17.04
CA ASP A 16 -31.85 -4.48 17.64
C ASP A 16 -33.12 -5.19 17.18
N MET A 17 -33.01 -6.44 16.71
CA MET A 17 -34.18 -7.25 16.34
C MET A 17 -35.12 -7.51 17.52
N ARG A 18 -34.65 -7.31 18.76
CA ARG A 18 -35.46 -7.37 19.98
C ARG A 18 -36.28 -6.09 20.23
N ASP A 19 -36.05 -5.02 19.46
CA ASP A 19 -36.86 -3.81 19.53
C ASP A 19 -38.19 -4.04 18.77
N ASP A 20 -39.31 -3.82 19.46
CA ASP A 20 -40.65 -4.03 18.91
C ASP A 20 -40.91 -3.19 17.64
N ARG A 21 -40.29 -2.00 17.54
CA ARG A 21 -40.42 -1.12 16.36
C ARG A 21 -39.75 -1.73 15.14
N ILE A 22 -38.56 -2.29 15.33
CA ILE A 22 -37.81 -2.97 14.27
C ILE A 22 -38.56 -4.24 13.84
N SER A 23 -39.07 -5.00 14.80
CA SER A 23 -39.89 -6.18 14.53
C SER A 23 -41.16 -5.83 13.72
N ALA A 24 -41.83 -4.72 14.04
CA ALA A 24 -43.00 -4.25 13.31
C ALA A 24 -42.65 -3.86 11.86
N VAL A 25 -41.59 -3.07 11.65
CA VAL A 25 -41.12 -2.69 10.29
C VAL A 25 -40.79 -3.94 9.48
N LEU A 26 -40.09 -4.92 10.06
CA LEU A 26 -39.75 -6.15 9.36
C LEU A 26 -40.99 -6.97 8.99
N GLN A 27 -42.01 -7.00 9.85
CA GLN A 27 -43.29 -7.63 9.52
C GLN A 27 -43.99 -6.93 8.37
N GLU A 28 -43.99 -5.60 8.32
CA GLU A 28 -44.55 -4.84 7.20
C GLU A 28 -43.80 -5.12 5.89
N VAL A 29 -42.47 -5.14 5.91
CA VAL A 29 -41.65 -5.46 4.73
C VAL A 29 -41.95 -6.88 4.25
N LYS A 30 -42.05 -7.86 5.15
CA LYS A 30 -42.44 -9.25 4.85
C LYS A 30 -43.84 -9.36 4.28
N GLY A 31 -44.79 -8.54 4.75
CA GLY A 31 -46.17 -8.53 4.28
C GLY A 31 -46.33 -7.95 2.86
N ASN A 32 -45.41 -7.09 2.43
CA ASN A 32 -45.50 -6.37 1.15
C ASN A 32 -44.49 -6.84 0.08
N SER A 33 -43.68 -7.85 0.37
CA SER A 33 -42.62 -8.33 -0.53
C SER A 33 -42.79 -9.81 -0.85
N ALA A 34 -42.46 -10.22 -2.08
CA ALA A 34 -42.58 -11.61 -2.51
C ALA A 34 -41.64 -12.56 -1.76
N ASN A 35 -40.42 -12.10 -1.46
CA ASN A 35 -39.42 -12.81 -0.67
C ASN A 35 -38.67 -11.81 0.20
N VAL A 36 -38.43 -12.15 1.48
CA VAL A 36 -37.60 -11.35 2.38
C VAL A 36 -36.57 -12.26 3.04
N LEU A 37 -35.30 -11.98 2.76
CA LEU A 37 -34.17 -12.62 3.42
C LEU A 37 -33.62 -11.65 4.47
N VAL A 38 -33.68 -12.05 5.74
CA VAL A 38 -32.99 -11.32 6.82
C VAL A 38 -31.62 -11.95 6.98
N LEU A 39 -30.58 -11.18 6.67
CA LEU A 39 -29.21 -11.65 6.81
C LEU A 39 -28.79 -11.63 8.28
N ASP A 40 -28.14 -12.69 8.70
CA ASP A 40 -27.48 -12.77 10.00
C ASP A 40 -26.26 -11.86 10.04
N GLN A 41 -25.95 -11.35 11.23
CA GLN A 41 -24.74 -10.59 11.45
C GLN A 41 -23.54 -11.53 11.32
N LYS A 42 -22.68 -11.30 10.32
CA LYS A 42 -21.47 -12.10 10.13
C LYS A 42 -20.36 -11.55 11.01
N LEU A 43 -19.80 -12.39 11.90
CA LEU A 43 -18.58 -12.04 12.63
C LEU A 43 -17.39 -12.06 11.67
N VAL A 44 -16.64 -10.96 11.62
CA VAL A 44 -15.44 -10.78 10.80
C VAL A 44 -14.30 -10.20 11.64
N PRO A 45 -13.03 -10.41 11.24
CA PRO A 45 -11.90 -9.68 11.82
C PRO A 45 -12.15 -8.18 11.82
N TRP A 46 -11.64 -7.48 12.83
CA TRP A 46 -11.71 -6.03 12.90
C TRP A 46 -11.12 -5.37 11.64
N PHE A 47 -11.75 -4.29 11.21
CA PHE A 47 -11.25 -3.39 10.16
C PHE A 47 -11.80 -1.98 10.40
N PRO A 48 -11.08 -0.93 9.98
CA PRO A 48 -11.54 0.45 10.11
C PRO A 48 -12.76 0.72 9.22
N LEU A 49 -13.77 1.44 9.72
CA LEU A 49 -14.92 1.91 8.93
C LEU A 49 -14.82 3.37 8.51
N HIS A 50 -14.01 4.16 9.22
CA HIS A 50 -13.71 5.55 8.89
C HIS A 50 -12.19 5.73 8.93
N VAL A 51 -11.64 6.60 8.09
CA VAL A 51 -10.18 6.84 8.01
C VAL A 51 -9.56 7.18 9.36
N SER A 52 -10.30 7.85 10.26
CA SER A 52 -9.83 8.16 11.62
C SER A 52 -9.57 6.93 12.48
N GLU A 53 -10.22 5.79 12.20
CA GLU A 53 -9.99 4.54 12.91
C GLU A 53 -8.61 3.93 12.59
N LEU A 54 -7.91 4.42 11.55
CA LEU A 54 -6.50 4.06 11.31
C LEU A 54 -5.58 4.45 12.49
N ASP A 55 -5.99 5.42 13.31
CA ASP A 55 -5.28 5.77 14.56
C ASP A 55 -5.16 4.59 15.53
N ALA A 56 -6.06 3.60 15.46
CA ALA A 56 -6.06 2.42 16.34
C ALA A 56 -5.00 1.37 15.96
N ILE A 57 -4.52 1.40 14.70
CA ILE A 57 -3.57 0.42 14.17
C ILE A 57 -2.21 1.00 13.82
N ALA A 58 -2.11 2.33 13.62
CA ALA A 58 -0.88 2.99 13.20
C ALA A 58 0.32 2.83 14.16
N THR A 59 0.07 2.50 15.44
CA THR A 59 1.13 2.32 16.45
C THR A 59 1.49 0.86 16.70
N ARG A 60 0.91 -0.09 15.95
CA ARG A 60 1.10 -1.54 16.13
C ARG A 60 2.28 -2.06 15.30
N THR A 61 3.42 -1.40 15.43
CA THR A 61 4.62 -1.75 14.66
C THR A 61 5.26 -3.03 15.18
N LEU A 62 5.59 -3.95 14.27
CA LEU A 62 6.18 -5.26 14.55
C LEU A 62 7.72 -5.24 14.51
N ASP A 63 8.30 -4.37 13.67
CA ASP A 63 9.74 -4.33 13.38
C ASP A 63 10.13 -2.98 12.75
N ALA A 64 11.44 -2.78 12.49
CA ALA A 64 12.00 -1.57 11.86
C ALA A 64 11.57 -0.26 12.56
N GLY A 65 11.32 -0.33 13.87
CA GLY A 65 10.84 0.77 14.68
C GLY A 65 11.96 1.56 15.35
N ALA A 66 11.82 1.78 16.66
CA ALA A 66 12.87 2.33 17.50
C ALA A 66 13.94 1.30 17.90
N GLU A 67 13.56 0.02 17.95
CA GLU A 67 14.45 -1.09 18.26
C GLU A 67 15.04 -1.65 16.96
N LEU A 68 16.38 -1.73 16.91
CA LEU A 68 17.11 -2.23 15.75
C LEU A 68 17.62 -3.64 16.02
N LYS A 69 17.61 -4.49 15.00
CA LYS A 69 18.24 -5.81 15.06
C LYS A 69 19.76 -5.70 15.18
N SER A 70 20.41 -6.72 15.74
CA SER A 70 21.86 -6.71 16.01
C SER A 70 22.74 -6.61 14.76
N ASP A 71 22.22 -7.03 13.61
CA ASP A 71 22.86 -6.96 12.30
C ASP A 71 22.58 -5.65 11.54
N HIS A 72 21.74 -4.77 12.08
CA HIS A 72 21.47 -3.46 11.50
C HIS A 72 22.73 -2.55 11.61
N PRO A 73 23.15 -1.83 10.55
CA PRO A 73 24.37 -1.02 10.55
C PRO A 73 24.42 0.04 11.66
N GLY A 74 23.27 0.61 12.01
CA GLY A 74 23.11 1.56 13.12
C GLY A 74 22.92 0.93 14.51
N PHE A 75 23.05 -0.40 14.68
CA PHE A 75 22.77 -1.06 15.96
C PHE A 75 23.68 -0.57 17.09
N HIS A 76 24.95 -0.30 16.79
CA HIS A 76 25.93 0.21 17.77
C HIS A 76 26.04 1.74 17.81
N ASP A 77 25.32 2.44 16.93
CA ASP A 77 25.32 3.91 16.90
C ASP A 77 24.26 4.46 17.87
N ALA A 78 24.73 5.08 18.95
CA ALA A 78 23.85 5.69 19.94
C ALA A 78 23.07 6.90 19.40
N THR A 79 23.69 7.70 18.54
CA THR A 79 23.08 8.89 17.93
C THR A 79 21.98 8.48 16.96
N TYR A 80 22.24 7.50 16.09
CA TYR A 80 21.25 6.98 15.16
C TYR A 80 20.05 6.35 15.87
N ARG A 81 20.28 5.56 16.94
CA ARG A 81 19.18 4.99 17.75
C ARG A 81 18.33 6.07 18.42
N GLN A 82 18.96 7.12 18.97
CA GLN A 82 18.23 8.25 19.55
C GLN A 82 17.41 8.99 18.50
N ARG A 83 17.98 9.19 17.30
CA ARG A 83 17.28 9.79 16.15
C ARG A 83 16.06 8.97 15.74
N ARG A 84 16.19 7.63 15.64
CA ARG A 84 15.08 6.71 15.35
C ARG A 84 13.98 6.74 16.41
N GLN A 85 14.34 6.76 17.69
CA GLN A 85 13.38 6.89 18.80
C GLN A 85 12.58 8.20 18.72
N MET A 86 13.25 9.32 18.40
CA MET A 86 12.60 10.61 18.24
C MET A 86 11.58 10.60 17.09
N ILE A 87 11.98 10.10 15.92
CA ILE A 87 11.10 10.01 14.74
C ILE A 87 9.93 9.06 14.99
N ALA A 88 10.17 7.89 15.60
CA ALA A 88 9.12 6.94 15.96
C ALA A 88 8.11 7.56 16.95
N SER A 89 8.58 8.37 17.91
CA SER A 89 7.70 9.09 18.85
C SER A 89 6.77 10.07 18.13
N LEU A 90 7.28 10.81 17.14
CA LEU A 90 6.46 11.72 16.32
C LEU A 90 5.39 10.96 15.52
N ALA A 91 5.74 9.83 14.91
CA ALA A 91 4.77 8.99 14.21
C ALA A 91 3.68 8.44 15.15
N ASN A 92 4.06 7.98 16.34
CA ASN A 92 3.11 7.45 17.32
C ASN A 92 2.15 8.51 17.90
N GLN A 93 2.56 9.78 17.89
CA GLN A 93 1.73 10.90 18.33
C GLN A 93 0.83 11.45 17.22
N HIS A 94 1.10 11.10 15.95
CA HIS A 94 0.29 11.55 14.83
C HIS A 94 -1.14 10.99 14.91
N LYS A 95 -2.12 11.85 14.63
CA LYS A 95 -3.56 11.53 14.63
C LYS A 95 -4.21 11.98 13.33
N HIS A 96 -5.27 11.28 12.94
CA HIS A 96 -6.06 11.70 11.79
C HIS A 96 -6.53 13.15 11.94
N GLY A 97 -6.53 13.90 10.83
CA GLY A 97 -6.83 15.33 10.77
C GLY A 97 -5.66 16.26 11.11
N SER A 98 -4.53 15.73 11.58
CA SER A 98 -3.28 16.49 11.72
C SER A 98 -2.40 16.34 10.48
N LEU A 99 -1.57 17.35 10.20
CA LEU A 99 -0.57 17.26 9.13
C LEU A 99 0.59 16.35 9.58
N PRO A 100 1.26 15.61 8.65
CA PRO A 100 2.50 14.93 8.96
C PRO A 100 3.52 15.89 9.62
N PRO A 101 4.22 15.46 10.68
CA PRO A 101 5.14 16.31 11.42
C PRO A 101 6.34 16.70 10.57
N LEU A 102 6.84 17.91 10.76
CA LEU A 102 8.07 18.38 10.13
C LEU A 102 9.28 17.75 10.83
N LEU A 103 10.29 17.40 10.03
CA LEU A 103 11.59 16.98 10.52
C LEU A 103 12.68 17.89 9.97
N GLU A 104 13.49 18.44 10.87
CA GLU A 104 14.77 19.02 10.50
C GLU A 104 15.77 17.87 10.32
N TYR A 105 16.01 17.50 9.06
CA TYR A 105 16.99 16.49 8.70
C TYR A 105 18.41 17.03 8.87
N THR A 106 19.31 16.20 9.39
CA THR A 106 20.71 16.57 9.61
C THR A 106 21.47 16.65 8.30
N GLU A 107 22.61 17.33 8.28
CA GLU A 107 23.50 17.36 7.11
C GLU A 107 23.96 15.96 6.67
N GLU A 108 24.12 15.02 7.61
CA GLU A 108 24.49 13.63 7.31
C GLU A 108 23.33 12.85 6.66
N GLU A 109 22.09 13.06 7.13
CA GLU A 109 20.89 12.51 6.49
C GLU A 109 20.73 13.08 5.06
N ILE A 110 20.93 14.39 4.88
CA ILE A 110 20.87 15.04 3.57
C ILE A 110 21.98 14.53 2.64
N ALA A 111 23.19 14.32 3.14
CA ALA A 111 24.29 13.74 2.36
C ALA A 111 23.99 12.29 1.93
N THR A 112 23.36 11.51 2.81
CA THR A 112 22.91 10.14 2.50
C THR A 112 21.83 10.17 1.41
N TRP A 113 20.83 11.06 1.53
CA TRP A 113 19.80 11.27 0.51
C TRP A 113 20.38 11.63 -0.85
N ARG A 114 21.32 12.61 -0.91
CA ARG A 114 22.00 12.98 -2.16
C ARG A 114 22.69 11.78 -2.81
N THR A 115 23.36 10.97 -2.01
CA THR A 115 24.04 9.76 -2.49
C THR A 115 23.05 8.78 -3.12
N VAL A 116 21.92 8.53 -2.45
CA VAL A 116 20.86 7.65 -2.99
C VAL A 116 20.27 8.24 -4.27
N TYR A 117 19.92 9.53 -4.26
CA TYR A 117 19.33 10.23 -5.39
C TYR A 117 20.24 10.17 -6.63
N ASP A 118 21.52 10.50 -6.48
CA ASP A 118 22.49 10.55 -7.58
C ASP A 118 22.75 9.18 -8.22
N ASN A 119 22.59 8.09 -7.45
CA ASN A 119 22.75 6.74 -7.96
C ASN A 119 21.45 6.19 -8.58
N LEU A 120 20.29 6.54 -8.03
CA LEU A 120 19.00 6.04 -8.54
C LEU A 120 18.51 6.80 -9.77
N GLU A 121 18.71 8.12 -9.86
CA GLU A 121 18.16 8.92 -10.96
C GLU A 121 18.57 8.42 -12.36
N PRO A 122 19.86 8.13 -12.66
CA PRO A 122 20.25 7.58 -13.96
C PRO A 122 19.61 6.21 -14.25
N MET A 123 19.37 5.42 -13.20
CA MET A 123 18.82 4.06 -13.33
C MET A 123 17.32 4.08 -13.56
N THR A 124 16.58 4.88 -12.79
CA THR A 124 15.13 5.04 -12.98
C THR A 124 14.82 5.65 -14.34
N ASN A 125 15.61 6.64 -14.81
CA ASN A 125 15.49 7.18 -16.17
C ASN A 125 15.61 6.11 -17.28
N LYS A 126 16.34 5.02 -17.02
CA LYS A 126 16.57 3.94 -17.99
C LYS A 126 15.54 2.82 -17.87
N PHE A 127 15.17 2.46 -16.64
CA PHE A 127 14.48 1.21 -16.34
C PHE A 127 13.08 1.39 -15.76
N ALA A 128 12.69 2.56 -15.28
CA ALA A 128 11.34 2.80 -14.77
C ALA A 128 10.32 2.91 -15.92
N CYS A 129 9.06 2.60 -15.61
CA CYS A 129 7.94 2.81 -16.53
C CYS A 129 7.70 4.30 -16.80
N ARG A 130 7.00 4.60 -17.89
CA ARG A 130 6.67 5.96 -18.32
C ARG A 130 5.90 6.73 -17.24
N GLN A 131 4.91 6.10 -16.61
CA GLN A 131 4.07 6.73 -15.59
C GLN A 131 4.91 7.22 -14.41
N TYR A 132 5.87 6.42 -13.96
CA TYR A 132 6.82 6.82 -12.92
C TYR A 132 7.61 8.06 -13.34
N LEU A 133 8.17 8.05 -14.56
CA LEU A 133 9.01 9.14 -15.06
C LEU A 133 8.22 10.46 -15.19
N ASP A 134 6.98 10.38 -15.68
CA ASP A 134 6.12 11.54 -15.86
C ASP A 134 5.76 12.18 -14.51
N ILE A 135 5.37 11.36 -13.51
CA ILE A 135 5.07 11.86 -12.16
C ILE A 135 6.32 12.41 -11.46
N VAL A 136 7.46 11.72 -11.54
CA VAL A 136 8.70 12.21 -10.92
C VAL A 136 9.15 13.53 -11.53
N ALA A 137 8.99 13.71 -12.85
CA ALA A 137 9.28 14.98 -13.49
C ALA A 137 8.38 16.12 -12.95
N GLU A 138 7.10 15.83 -12.73
CA GLU A 138 6.15 16.77 -12.14
C GLU A 138 6.50 17.10 -10.67
N MET A 139 6.73 16.08 -9.83
CA MET A 139 7.16 16.26 -8.43
C MET A 139 8.43 17.10 -8.31
N ARG A 140 9.36 16.98 -9.27
CA ARG A 140 10.57 17.82 -9.34
C ARG A 140 10.25 19.25 -9.74
N SER A 141 9.38 19.44 -10.73
CA SER A 141 8.98 20.76 -11.21
C SER A 141 8.28 21.60 -10.13
N GLU A 142 7.51 20.95 -9.25
CA GLU A 142 6.83 21.57 -8.11
C GLU A 142 7.71 21.65 -6.85
N GLY A 143 8.92 21.08 -6.90
CA GLY A 143 9.86 21.07 -5.77
C GLY A 143 9.47 20.13 -4.62
N VAL A 144 8.53 19.20 -4.84
CA VAL A 144 8.15 18.15 -3.88
C VAL A 144 9.34 17.22 -3.63
N VAL A 145 10.03 16.81 -4.70
CA VAL A 145 11.24 15.99 -4.64
C VAL A 145 12.42 16.74 -5.27
N THR A 146 13.50 16.90 -4.53
CA THR A 146 14.72 17.55 -5.02
C THR A 146 15.96 16.81 -4.56
N ARG A 147 17.07 16.99 -5.27
CA ARG A 147 18.36 16.40 -4.88
C ARG A 147 18.88 16.91 -3.53
N ASP A 148 18.70 18.20 -3.25
CA ASP A 148 19.38 18.88 -2.12
C ASP A 148 18.54 19.02 -0.86
N ARG A 149 17.26 18.64 -0.90
CA ARG A 149 16.36 18.67 0.25
C ARG A 149 15.56 17.39 0.33
N ILE A 150 15.63 16.73 1.48
CA ILE A 150 14.80 15.58 1.81
C ILE A 150 13.32 16.04 1.85
N PRO A 151 12.42 15.39 1.08
CA PRO A 151 11.00 15.74 1.06
C PRO A 151 10.34 15.59 2.43
N GLN A 152 9.46 16.52 2.78
CA GLN A 152 8.59 16.36 3.94
C GLN A 152 7.34 15.59 3.53
N GLN A 153 6.92 14.62 4.34
CA GLN A 153 5.70 13.83 4.05
C GLN A 153 4.45 14.67 3.89
N ARG A 154 4.38 15.88 4.47
CA ARG A 154 3.24 16.79 4.26
C ARG A 154 3.13 17.29 2.82
N ASP A 155 4.26 17.59 2.19
CA ASP A 155 4.29 18.12 0.82
C ASP A 155 3.99 16.99 -0.16
N VAL A 156 4.55 15.80 0.10
CA VAL A 156 4.24 14.57 -0.64
C VAL A 156 2.75 14.21 -0.49
N SER A 157 2.21 14.23 0.73
CA SER A 157 0.79 13.93 0.97
C SER A 157 -0.13 14.91 0.24
N ALA A 158 0.18 16.21 0.24
CA ALA A 158 -0.61 17.20 -0.46
C ALA A 158 -0.61 16.96 -1.99
N PHE A 159 0.57 16.64 -2.55
CA PHE A 159 0.70 16.27 -3.95
C PHE A 159 -0.13 15.03 -4.31
N LEU A 160 -0.03 13.96 -3.52
CA LEU A 160 -0.81 12.73 -3.76
C LEU A 160 -2.32 12.96 -3.61
N GLU A 161 -2.73 13.79 -2.66
CA GLU A 161 -4.13 14.08 -2.40
C GLU A 161 -4.75 14.80 -3.60
N GLU A 162 -4.02 15.76 -4.18
CA GLU A 162 -4.43 16.46 -5.40
C GLU A 162 -4.53 15.52 -6.62
N LYS A 163 -3.58 14.59 -6.77
CA LYS A 163 -3.53 13.70 -7.95
C LYS A 163 -4.56 12.59 -7.93
N THR A 164 -4.66 11.88 -6.81
CA THR A 164 -5.43 10.62 -6.73
C THR A 164 -6.21 10.49 -5.43
N GLY A 165 -6.19 11.50 -4.55
CA GLY A 165 -6.77 11.40 -3.21
C GLY A 165 -5.98 10.49 -2.27
N PHE A 166 -4.78 10.04 -2.66
CA PHE A 166 -3.88 9.34 -1.75
C PHE A 166 -3.30 10.30 -0.72
N THR A 167 -3.13 9.83 0.51
CA THR A 167 -2.50 10.60 1.58
C THR A 167 -1.40 9.79 2.23
N VAL A 168 -0.42 10.48 2.81
CA VAL A 168 0.68 9.85 3.55
C VAL A 168 0.42 9.96 5.04
N ARG A 169 0.55 8.83 5.73
CA ARG A 169 0.48 8.76 7.18
C ARG A 169 1.83 8.30 7.75
N PRO A 170 2.45 9.07 8.66
CA PRO A 170 3.66 8.64 9.35
C PRO A 170 3.43 7.33 10.11
N VAL A 171 4.37 6.40 9.96
CA VAL A 171 4.43 5.18 10.77
C VAL A 171 5.84 5.00 11.35
N ALA A 172 5.92 4.43 12.55
CA ALA A 172 7.20 4.25 13.23
C ALA A 172 8.06 3.13 12.62
N GLY A 173 7.45 2.17 11.92
CA GLY A 173 8.08 0.97 11.38
C GLY A 173 7.07 0.06 10.68
N LEU A 174 7.38 -1.22 10.54
CA LEU A 174 6.56 -2.19 9.80
C LEU A 174 5.28 -2.54 10.56
N LEU A 175 4.11 -2.39 9.91
CA LEU A 175 2.83 -2.86 10.42
C LEU A 175 2.59 -4.33 10.03
N SER A 176 1.58 -4.95 10.65
CA SER A 176 1.06 -6.22 10.12
C SER A 176 0.53 -6.03 8.69
N SER A 177 0.59 -7.08 7.86
CA SER A 177 0.04 -7.01 6.50
C SER A 177 -1.44 -6.59 6.50
N ARG A 178 -2.22 -7.06 7.48
CA ARG A 178 -3.62 -6.65 7.64
C ARG A 178 -3.75 -5.15 7.86
N ASP A 179 -3.00 -4.60 8.81
CA ASP A 179 -3.11 -3.19 9.19
C ASP A 179 -2.64 -2.27 8.06
N PHE A 180 -1.52 -2.61 7.42
CA PHE A 180 -1.00 -1.86 6.29
C PHE A 180 -1.98 -1.88 5.10
N LEU A 181 -2.43 -3.07 4.67
CA LEU A 181 -3.34 -3.19 3.53
C LEU A 181 -4.69 -2.52 3.81
N ASN A 182 -5.21 -2.61 5.04
CA ASN A 182 -6.44 -1.89 5.42
C ASN A 182 -6.30 -0.38 5.22
N GLY A 183 -5.12 0.21 5.42
CA GLY A 183 -4.86 1.63 5.13
C GLY A 183 -5.05 1.99 3.66
N LEU A 184 -4.64 1.12 2.74
CA LEU A 184 -4.78 1.33 1.29
C LEU A 184 -6.25 1.45 0.87
N ALA A 185 -7.19 0.85 1.61
CA ALA A 185 -8.61 0.96 1.34
C ALA A 185 -9.12 2.42 1.41
N PHE A 186 -8.45 3.24 2.23
CA PHE A 186 -8.71 4.66 2.45
C PHE A 186 -7.78 5.55 1.62
N ARG A 187 -7.08 4.98 0.62
CA ARG A 187 -5.99 5.64 -0.09
C ARG A 187 -4.98 6.26 0.88
N THR A 188 -4.72 5.61 2.02
CA THR A 188 -3.76 6.08 3.03
C THR A 188 -2.54 5.17 3.02
N PHE A 189 -1.39 5.74 2.64
CA PHE A 189 -0.12 5.04 2.63
C PHE A 189 0.64 5.29 3.93
N PHE A 190 0.93 4.22 4.69
CA PHE A 190 1.79 4.30 5.86
C PHE A 190 3.25 4.37 5.42
N SER A 191 3.93 5.46 5.77
CA SER A 191 5.30 5.72 5.32
C SER A 191 6.20 6.07 6.51
N THR A 192 7.38 5.47 6.57
CA THR A 192 8.38 5.86 7.57
C THR A 192 9.00 7.21 7.23
N GLN A 193 9.55 7.89 8.26
CA GLN A 193 10.20 9.20 8.09
C GLN A 193 11.72 9.19 8.29
N TYR A 194 12.29 8.06 8.73
CA TYR A 194 13.72 7.98 9.03
C TYR A 194 14.52 7.69 7.76
N MET A 195 15.78 8.15 7.74
CA MET A 195 16.74 7.80 6.70
C MET A 195 17.54 6.56 7.10
N ARG A 196 17.93 5.74 6.12
CA ARG A 196 18.89 4.64 6.31
C ARG A 196 20.21 5.15 6.90
N HIS A 197 20.95 4.23 7.52
CA HIS A 197 22.24 4.55 8.14
C HIS A 197 23.29 4.96 7.08
N HIS A 198 24.00 6.06 7.33
CA HIS A 198 24.94 6.67 6.39
C HIS A 198 26.13 5.77 5.98
N SER A 199 26.45 4.74 6.77
CA SER A 199 27.54 3.79 6.44
C SER A 199 27.20 2.84 5.28
N LEU A 200 25.92 2.66 4.95
CA LEU A 200 25.45 1.82 3.85
C LEU A 200 24.36 2.55 3.03
N PRO A 201 24.70 3.65 2.33
CA PRO A 201 23.69 4.50 1.68
C PRO A 201 22.97 3.77 0.53
N LEU A 202 23.61 2.79 -0.11
CA LEU A 202 23.03 2.10 -1.27
C LEU A 202 22.28 0.80 -0.90
N TYR A 203 22.13 0.49 0.40
CA TYR A 203 21.45 -0.73 0.85
C TYR A 203 20.77 -0.55 2.21
N THR A 204 19.53 -1.01 2.33
CA THR A 204 18.82 -1.13 3.60
C THR A 204 17.83 -2.29 3.52
N PRO A 205 17.71 -3.13 4.57
CA PRO A 205 16.64 -4.13 4.67
C PRO A 205 15.32 -3.54 5.18
N GLU A 206 15.34 -2.28 5.64
CA GLU A 206 14.17 -1.57 6.17
C GLU A 206 13.64 -0.56 5.14
N PRO A 207 12.32 -0.34 5.05
CA PRO A 207 11.72 0.67 4.18
C PRO A 207 11.94 2.07 4.77
N ASP A 208 13.13 2.63 4.57
CA ASP A 208 13.45 4.00 4.95
C ASP A 208 12.77 5.02 4.02
N LEU A 209 12.81 6.31 4.37
CA LEU A 209 12.18 7.38 3.60
C LEU A 209 12.56 7.37 2.11
N CYS A 210 13.78 6.98 1.75
CA CYS A 210 14.16 6.86 0.33
C CYS A 210 13.27 5.85 -0.41
N HIS A 211 13.05 4.68 0.18
CA HIS A 211 12.17 3.66 -0.38
C HIS A 211 10.73 4.17 -0.53
N GLU A 212 10.22 4.83 0.51
CA GLU A 212 8.84 5.32 0.52
C GLU A 212 8.60 6.43 -0.51
N ILE A 213 9.51 7.41 -0.58
CA ILE A 213 9.29 8.63 -1.37
C ILE A 213 9.81 8.49 -2.81
N ILE A 214 10.91 7.77 -3.04
CA ILE A 214 11.42 7.54 -4.40
C ILE A 214 10.75 6.35 -5.05
N GLY A 215 10.44 5.30 -4.28
CA GLY A 215 9.82 4.08 -4.79
C GLY A 215 8.31 4.18 -4.90
N HIS A 216 7.62 4.34 -3.77
CA HIS A 216 6.15 4.25 -3.72
C HIS A 216 5.43 5.53 -4.17
N ALA A 217 5.80 6.67 -3.60
CA ALA A 217 5.00 7.90 -3.73
C ALA A 217 4.69 8.29 -5.19
N PRO A 218 5.63 8.24 -6.17
CA PRO A 218 5.32 8.60 -7.54
C PRO A 218 4.24 7.71 -8.16
N MET A 219 4.27 6.41 -7.87
CA MET A 219 3.27 5.48 -8.39
C MET A 219 1.89 5.70 -7.77
N PHE A 220 1.79 6.12 -6.51
CA PHE A 220 0.48 6.46 -5.92
C PHE A 220 -0.16 7.72 -6.53
N ALA A 221 0.59 8.54 -7.26
CA ALA A 221 0.06 9.67 -8.01
C ALA A 221 -0.43 9.30 -9.43
N ASP A 222 -0.22 8.05 -9.88
CA ASP A 222 -0.83 7.51 -11.09
C ASP A 222 -2.24 6.96 -10.78
N PRO A 223 -3.29 7.36 -11.53
CA PRO A 223 -4.66 6.93 -11.25
C PRO A 223 -4.90 5.42 -11.33
N ASP A 224 -4.31 4.73 -12.32
CA ASP A 224 -4.50 3.29 -12.48
C ASP A 224 -3.83 2.51 -11.35
N PHE A 225 -2.63 2.94 -10.94
CA PHE A 225 -1.91 2.36 -9.82
C PHE A 225 -2.56 2.66 -8.47
N ALA A 226 -3.11 3.87 -8.29
CA ALA A 226 -3.87 4.24 -7.10
C ALA A 226 -5.13 3.36 -6.94
N ASP A 227 -5.91 3.19 -8.01
CA ASP A 227 -7.09 2.33 -8.01
C ASP A 227 -6.73 0.85 -7.78
N PHE A 228 -5.66 0.39 -8.40
CA PHE A 228 -5.10 -0.94 -8.18
C PHE A 228 -4.76 -1.17 -6.70
N SER A 229 -4.04 -0.23 -6.09
CA SER A 229 -3.62 -0.31 -4.68
C SER A 229 -4.81 -0.26 -3.73
N GLN A 230 -5.79 0.59 -4.03
CA GLN A 230 -7.02 0.69 -3.24
C GLN A 230 -7.87 -0.58 -3.36
N ALA A 231 -7.91 -1.23 -4.53
CA ALA A 231 -8.63 -2.50 -4.72
C ALA A 231 -8.07 -3.61 -3.81
N ILE A 232 -6.73 -3.65 -3.63
CA ILE A 232 -6.09 -4.55 -2.66
C ILE A 232 -6.54 -4.22 -1.24
N GLY A 233 -6.54 -2.94 -0.87
CA GLY A 233 -6.95 -2.52 0.47
C GLY A 233 -8.43 -2.79 0.78
N LEU A 234 -9.34 -2.52 -0.16
CA LEU A 234 -10.77 -2.83 -0.01
C LEU A 234 -11.02 -4.33 0.12
N ALA A 235 -10.19 -5.15 -0.52
CA ALA A 235 -10.27 -6.60 -0.42
C ALA A 235 -9.71 -7.15 0.91
N SER A 236 -8.83 -6.42 1.61
CA SER A 236 -8.28 -6.85 2.91
C SER A 236 -9.24 -6.63 4.08
N LEU A 237 -10.21 -5.71 3.95
CA LEU A 237 -11.18 -5.39 4.99
C LEU A 237 -11.99 -6.62 5.41
N GLY A 238 -11.82 -7.06 6.66
CA GLY A 238 -12.49 -8.25 7.20
C GLY A 238 -12.09 -9.57 6.54
N ALA A 239 -11.07 -9.60 5.68
CA ALA A 239 -10.59 -10.82 5.03
C ALA A 239 -10.02 -11.82 6.05
N SER A 240 -9.99 -13.11 5.70
CA SER A 240 -9.31 -14.13 6.51
C SER A 240 -7.80 -13.91 6.55
N GLU A 241 -7.08 -14.48 7.54
CA GLU A 241 -5.60 -14.42 7.56
C GLU A 241 -4.97 -15.06 6.31
N GLU A 242 -5.59 -16.13 5.79
CA GLU A 242 -5.17 -16.78 4.54
C GLU A 242 -5.28 -15.81 3.35
N ASP A 243 -6.42 -15.12 3.22
CA ASP A 243 -6.61 -14.16 2.12
C ASP A 243 -5.77 -12.90 2.29
N VAL A 244 -5.52 -12.43 3.52
CA VAL A 244 -4.56 -11.34 3.78
C VAL A 244 -3.16 -11.74 3.33
N LYS A 245 -2.72 -12.97 3.59
CA LYS A 245 -1.42 -13.47 3.10
C LYS A 245 -1.36 -13.51 1.57
N ARG A 246 -2.44 -13.96 0.92
CA ARG A 246 -2.56 -14.00 -0.55
C ARG A 246 -2.50 -12.58 -1.15
N LEU A 247 -3.22 -11.64 -0.55
CA LEU A 247 -3.18 -10.22 -0.93
C LEU A 247 -1.79 -9.60 -0.73
N ALA A 248 -1.14 -9.87 0.41
CA ALA A 248 0.21 -9.40 0.70
C ALA A 248 1.24 -9.98 -0.29
N THR A 249 1.08 -11.23 -0.70
CA THR A 249 1.92 -11.85 -1.73
C THR A 249 1.68 -11.20 -3.10
N CYS A 250 0.44 -10.90 -3.45
CA CYS A 250 0.15 -10.14 -4.69
C CYS A 250 0.78 -8.75 -4.63
N TYR A 251 0.63 -8.04 -3.51
CA TYR A 251 1.24 -6.73 -3.26
C TYR A 251 2.78 -6.78 -3.43
N TRP A 252 3.44 -7.81 -2.90
CA TRP A 252 4.88 -8.03 -3.08
C TRP A 252 5.27 -8.14 -4.57
N PHE A 253 4.59 -8.99 -5.33
CA PHE A 253 4.91 -9.21 -6.75
C PHE A 253 4.40 -8.12 -7.70
N SER A 254 3.82 -7.05 -7.16
CA SER A 254 3.28 -5.94 -7.94
C SER A 254 3.75 -4.60 -7.39
N VAL A 255 3.15 -4.09 -6.32
CA VAL A 255 3.49 -2.79 -5.72
C VAL A 255 4.96 -2.72 -5.30
N GLU A 256 5.54 -3.81 -4.79
CA GLU A 256 6.96 -3.83 -4.36
C GLU A 256 7.92 -4.19 -5.49
N PHE A 257 7.67 -5.28 -6.22
CA PHE A 257 8.60 -5.85 -7.20
C PHE A 257 7.98 -6.11 -8.58
N GLY A 258 6.94 -5.35 -8.94
CA GLY A 258 6.24 -5.48 -10.21
C GLY A 258 6.99 -4.87 -11.39
N LEU A 259 6.86 -5.56 -12.52
CA LEU A 259 7.37 -5.14 -13.83
C LEU A 259 6.21 -4.93 -14.80
N CYS A 260 6.40 -4.08 -15.80
CA CYS A 260 5.48 -3.94 -16.92
C CYS A 260 6.21 -3.95 -18.26
N ARG A 261 5.48 -4.12 -19.36
CA ARG A 261 6.02 -4.01 -20.71
C ARG A 261 5.75 -2.64 -21.31
N GLU A 262 6.76 -2.07 -21.94
CA GLU A 262 6.64 -0.84 -22.74
C GLU A 262 7.43 -1.03 -24.04
N GLU A 263 6.74 -0.94 -25.18
CA GLU A 263 7.37 -1.06 -26.51
C GLU A 263 8.24 -2.35 -26.67
N GLY A 264 7.86 -3.42 -25.97
CA GLY A 264 8.58 -4.71 -25.96
C GLY A 264 9.73 -4.80 -24.95
N GLU A 265 10.06 -3.71 -24.26
CA GLU A 265 11.03 -3.70 -23.16
C GLU A 265 10.36 -3.97 -21.81
N VAL A 266 11.13 -4.50 -20.86
CA VAL A 266 10.72 -4.68 -19.47
C VAL A 266 11.08 -3.42 -18.68
N LYS A 267 10.09 -2.85 -17.99
CA LYS A 267 10.22 -1.66 -17.15
C LYS A 267 9.74 -1.94 -15.73
N ALA A 268 10.33 -1.27 -14.74
CA ALA A 268 9.95 -1.39 -13.34
C ALA A 268 8.91 -0.36 -12.95
N TYR A 269 7.94 -0.80 -12.16
CA TYR A 269 7.05 0.09 -11.39
C TYR A 269 7.03 -0.25 -9.90
N GLY A 270 7.56 -1.41 -9.50
CA GLY A 270 7.64 -1.82 -8.11
C GLY A 270 8.59 -0.92 -7.29
N ALA A 271 8.14 -0.47 -6.12
CA ALA A 271 8.89 0.44 -5.26
C ALA A 271 10.23 -0.13 -4.77
N GLY A 272 10.29 -1.43 -4.45
CA GLY A 272 11.52 -2.14 -4.09
C GLY A 272 12.55 -2.13 -5.20
N LEU A 273 12.12 -2.15 -6.47
CA LEU A 273 13.02 -1.98 -7.62
C LEU A 273 13.43 -0.52 -7.76
N LEU A 274 12.48 0.41 -7.80
CA LEU A 274 12.72 1.83 -8.05
C LEU A 274 13.60 2.52 -6.99
N SER A 275 13.70 1.93 -5.80
CA SER A 275 14.52 2.41 -4.69
C SER A 275 15.80 1.59 -4.44
N SER A 276 16.06 0.56 -5.24
CA SER A 276 17.21 -0.34 -5.12
C SER A 276 18.06 -0.34 -6.39
N PHE A 277 19.23 0.32 -6.32
CA PHE A 277 20.15 0.43 -7.46
C PHE A 277 20.48 -0.94 -8.08
N GLY A 278 20.91 -1.89 -7.24
CA GLY A 278 21.36 -3.20 -7.72
C GLY A 278 20.22 -4.09 -8.21
N GLU A 279 19.04 -4.02 -7.58
CA GLU A 279 17.93 -4.88 -7.95
C GLU A 279 17.18 -4.37 -9.18
N LEU A 280 17.09 -3.06 -9.38
CA LEU A 280 16.53 -2.47 -10.60
C LEU A 280 17.29 -2.93 -11.85
N GLU A 281 18.62 -2.90 -11.79
CA GLU A 281 19.45 -3.37 -12.91
C GLU A 281 19.31 -4.88 -13.11
N TYR A 282 19.29 -5.64 -12.00
CA TYR A 282 19.13 -7.09 -12.03
C TYR A 282 17.81 -7.53 -12.67
N ALA A 283 16.71 -6.81 -12.39
CA ALA A 283 15.39 -7.12 -12.91
C ALA A 283 15.18 -6.70 -14.37
N CYS A 284 15.73 -5.54 -14.79
CA CYS A 284 15.37 -4.92 -16.07
C CYS A 284 16.47 -4.90 -17.13
N SER A 285 17.74 -5.10 -16.79
CA SER A 285 18.82 -4.95 -17.76
C SER A 285 18.84 -6.10 -18.79
N PRO A 286 18.79 -5.81 -20.11
CA PRO A 286 18.88 -6.85 -21.13
C PRO A 286 20.31 -7.41 -21.26
N THR A 287 21.31 -6.66 -20.80
CA THR A 287 22.73 -7.00 -20.85
C THR A 287 23.32 -6.81 -19.46
N ARG A 288 23.45 -7.90 -18.72
CA ARG A 288 23.78 -7.95 -17.29
C ARG A 288 25.10 -7.26 -16.90
N PRO A 289 25.08 -6.33 -15.90
CA PRO A 289 26.32 -6.01 -15.19
C PRO A 289 26.13 -5.54 -13.72
N ALA A 290 25.26 -6.12 -12.88
CA ALA A 290 25.33 -5.87 -11.42
C ALA A 290 24.70 -6.99 -10.57
N GLY A 291 25.11 -7.05 -9.30
CA GLY A 291 24.57 -7.98 -8.29
C GLY A 291 25.36 -9.28 -8.06
N GLY A 292 26.40 -9.56 -8.85
CA GLY A 292 27.25 -10.75 -8.68
C GLY A 292 26.60 -12.12 -8.97
N LYS A 293 25.26 -12.22 -9.06
CA LYS A 293 24.54 -13.46 -9.39
C LYS A 293 24.56 -13.77 -10.88
N LEU A 294 25.12 -14.93 -11.28
CA LEU A 294 25.34 -15.33 -12.68
C LEU A 294 24.05 -15.53 -13.50
N GLU A 295 22.96 -15.85 -12.82
CA GLU A 295 21.68 -16.23 -13.42
C GLU A 295 20.75 -15.02 -13.48
N ALA A 296 20.12 -14.82 -14.65
CA ALA A 296 19.04 -13.85 -14.81
C ALA A 296 17.80 -14.32 -14.04
N PRO A 297 16.98 -13.40 -13.50
CA PRO A 297 15.74 -13.78 -12.84
C PRO A 297 14.75 -14.36 -13.85
N ALA A 298 13.84 -15.21 -13.38
CA ALA A 298 12.68 -15.59 -14.16
C ALA A 298 11.70 -14.39 -14.25
N ILE A 299 11.16 -14.14 -15.45
CA ILE A 299 10.10 -13.16 -15.65
C ILE A 299 8.87 -13.92 -16.13
N GLU A 300 7.85 -13.97 -15.27
CA GLU A 300 6.56 -14.62 -15.55
C GLU A 300 5.50 -13.56 -15.90
N ALA A 301 4.47 -13.94 -16.67
CA ALA A 301 3.35 -13.03 -16.95
C ALA A 301 2.53 -12.79 -15.67
N TRP A 302 2.06 -11.55 -15.46
CA TRP A 302 1.26 -11.20 -14.29
C TRP A 302 -0.03 -12.01 -14.21
N ASP A 303 -0.12 -12.84 -13.17
CA ASP A 303 -1.32 -13.58 -12.82
C ASP A 303 -1.48 -13.58 -11.30
N PRO A 304 -2.43 -12.81 -10.74
CA PRO A 304 -2.62 -12.76 -9.29
C PRO A 304 -3.09 -14.09 -8.69
N TRP A 305 -3.73 -14.99 -9.43
CA TRP A 305 -4.06 -16.34 -8.92
C TRP A 305 -2.81 -17.20 -8.74
N VAL A 306 -1.80 -17.02 -9.60
CA VAL A 306 -0.50 -17.71 -9.49
C VAL A 306 0.38 -17.01 -8.45
N ALA A 307 0.52 -15.69 -8.56
CA ALA A 307 1.36 -14.87 -7.69
C ALA A 307 0.96 -15.04 -6.22
N ALA A 308 -0.34 -15.07 -5.90
CA ALA A 308 -0.86 -15.22 -4.53
C ALA A 308 -0.32 -16.45 -3.75
N HIS A 309 0.22 -17.44 -4.44
CA HIS A 309 0.74 -18.68 -3.86
C HIS A 309 2.26 -18.82 -3.99
N ARG A 310 2.94 -17.84 -4.60
CA ARG A 310 4.38 -17.87 -4.87
C ARG A 310 5.16 -17.49 -3.62
N SER A 311 6.14 -18.30 -3.24
CA SER A 311 7.11 -17.96 -2.19
C SER A 311 8.19 -17.01 -2.71
N TYR A 312 8.68 -16.12 -1.86
CA TYR A 312 9.73 -15.15 -2.18
C TYR A 312 10.72 -14.96 -1.02
N PRO A 313 12.01 -14.66 -1.32
CA PRO A 313 12.96 -14.19 -0.32
C PRO A 313 12.76 -12.69 -0.03
N ILE A 314 13.01 -12.27 1.21
CA ILE A 314 12.92 -10.86 1.62
C ILE A 314 14.30 -10.19 1.84
N THR A 315 15.38 -10.98 1.89
CA THR A 315 16.76 -10.52 2.16
C THR A 315 17.70 -10.69 0.98
N GLU A 316 17.17 -11.12 -0.18
CA GLU A 316 17.94 -11.34 -1.40
C GLU A 316 17.16 -10.81 -2.60
N TYR A 317 17.86 -10.57 -3.72
CA TYR A 317 17.20 -10.26 -4.99
C TYR A 317 16.22 -11.36 -5.40
N GLN A 318 15.08 -10.95 -5.93
CA GLN A 318 14.01 -11.88 -6.26
C GLN A 318 14.43 -12.84 -7.39
N PRO A 319 14.29 -14.16 -7.20
CA PRO A 319 14.57 -15.12 -8.26
C PRO A 319 13.52 -15.07 -9.39
N THR A 320 12.36 -14.47 -9.12
CA THR A 320 11.24 -14.39 -10.05
C THR A 320 10.53 -13.06 -9.88
N TYR A 321 10.25 -12.39 -11.00
CA TYR A 321 9.42 -11.21 -11.08
C TYR A 321 8.18 -11.52 -11.92
N PHE A 322 7.08 -10.80 -11.67
CA PHE A 322 5.91 -10.84 -12.53
C PHE A 322 5.83 -9.58 -13.37
N CYS A 323 5.55 -9.75 -14.66
CA CYS A 323 5.49 -8.69 -15.64
C CYS A 323 4.07 -8.59 -16.23
N ALA A 324 3.43 -7.46 -16.02
CA ALA A 324 2.17 -7.11 -16.67
C ALA A 324 2.41 -6.52 -18.07
N GLU A 325 1.48 -6.67 -18.98
CA GLU A 325 1.53 -6.02 -20.30
C GLU A 325 1.29 -4.51 -20.20
N SER A 326 0.57 -4.05 -19.16
CA SER A 326 0.43 -2.64 -18.79
C SER A 326 -0.03 -2.47 -17.34
N LEU A 327 0.07 -1.26 -16.79
CA LEU A 327 -0.50 -0.95 -15.46
C LEU A 327 -2.02 -1.13 -15.43
N GLN A 328 -2.70 -0.80 -16.54
CA GLN A 328 -4.13 -1.04 -16.68
C GLN A 328 -4.47 -2.53 -16.59
N GLU A 329 -3.71 -3.40 -17.27
CA GLU A 329 -3.90 -4.85 -17.18
C GLU A 329 -3.63 -5.35 -15.75
N ALA A 330 -2.56 -4.85 -15.10
CA ALA A 330 -2.25 -5.20 -13.72
C ALA A 330 -3.43 -4.87 -12.78
N LYS A 331 -4.01 -3.68 -12.94
CA LYS A 331 -5.21 -3.22 -12.23
C LYS A 331 -6.41 -4.12 -12.47
N GLU A 332 -6.75 -4.37 -13.73
CA GLU A 332 -7.93 -5.16 -14.11
C GLU A 332 -7.83 -6.60 -13.59
N ARG A 333 -6.68 -7.26 -13.78
CA ARG A 333 -6.43 -8.62 -13.30
C ARG A 333 -6.52 -8.71 -11.78
N MET A 334 -6.00 -7.72 -11.06
CA MET A 334 -6.07 -7.71 -9.60
C MET A 334 -7.47 -7.43 -9.08
N ARG A 335 -8.23 -6.53 -9.72
CA ARG A 335 -9.64 -6.33 -9.40
C ARG A 335 -10.42 -7.63 -9.56
N ASP A 336 -10.22 -8.34 -10.67
CA ASP A 336 -10.89 -9.62 -10.92
C ASP A 336 -10.49 -10.67 -9.87
N PHE A 337 -9.22 -10.70 -9.44
CA PHE A 337 -8.78 -11.56 -8.34
C PHE A 337 -9.40 -11.18 -7.00
N CYS A 338 -9.48 -9.90 -6.68
CA CYS A 338 -10.15 -9.42 -5.47
C CYS A 338 -11.64 -9.80 -5.46
N GLU A 339 -12.31 -9.77 -6.61
CA GLU A 339 -13.74 -10.08 -6.74
C GLU A 339 -14.02 -11.59 -6.77
N GLN A 340 -13.22 -12.37 -7.50
CA GLN A 340 -13.52 -13.77 -7.82
C GLN A 340 -12.54 -14.77 -7.17
N GLY A 341 -11.32 -14.33 -6.86
CA GLY A 341 -10.25 -15.17 -6.31
C GLY A 341 -10.25 -15.28 -4.78
N LEU A 342 -11.00 -14.42 -4.08
CA LEU A 342 -11.02 -14.35 -2.62
C LEU A 342 -12.38 -14.76 -2.03
N LYS A 343 -12.35 -15.35 -0.83
CA LYS A 343 -13.58 -15.65 -0.09
C LYS A 343 -14.03 -14.43 0.71
N ARG A 344 -14.63 -13.47 0.02
CA ARG A 344 -15.04 -12.21 0.65
C ARG A 344 -16.21 -12.40 1.63
N PRO A 345 -16.15 -11.78 2.82
CA PRO A 345 -17.31 -11.76 3.71
C PRO A 345 -18.41 -10.79 3.27
N PHE A 346 -18.05 -9.77 2.48
CA PHE A 346 -18.88 -8.69 1.94
C PHE A 346 -18.13 -7.97 0.80
N HIS A 347 -18.84 -7.16 0.04
CA HIS A 347 -18.26 -6.12 -0.81
C HIS A 347 -18.15 -4.82 -0.04
N ALA A 348 -16.99 -4.17 -0.16
CA ALA A 348 -16.71 -2.88 0.44
C ALA A 348 -16.57 -1.81 -0.64
N ARG A 349 -17.06 -0.60 -0.35
CA ARG A 349 -16.86 0.60 -1.17
C ARG A 349 -16.41 1.75 -0.29
N PHE A 350 -15.34 2.43 -0.71
CA PHE A 350 -14.92 3.67 -0.07
C PHE A 350 -15.75 4.84 -0.59
N HIS A 351 -16.20 5.70 0.31
CA HIS A 351 -16.93 6.92 -0.01
C HIS A 351 -16.07 8.13 0.35
N GLU A 352 -15.52 8.79 -0.67
CA GLU A 352 -14.50 9.84 -0.53
C GLU A 352 -14.96 11.01 0.34
N LEU A 353 -16.17 11.53 0.11
CA LEU A 353 -16.69 12.71 0.83
C LEU A 353 -16.85 12.49 2.34
N SER A 354 -17.19 11.26 2.75
CA SER A 354 -17.37 10.92 4.17
C SER A 354 -16.17 10.17 4.73
N GLN A 355 -15.13 9.94 3.92
CA GLN A 355 -13.93 9.17 4.25
C GLN A 355 -14.24 7.85 4.98
N SER A 356 -15.32 7.19 4.56
CA SER A 356 -15.88 6.01 5.22
C SER A 356 -16.00 4.84 4.25
N VAL A 357 -15.96 3.62 4.79
CA VAL A 357 -16.26 2.40 4.06
C VAL A 357 -17.69 2.01 4.31
N TRP A 358 -18.44 1.79 3.23
CA TRP A 358 -19.72 1.09 3.25
C TRP A 358 -19.49 -0.39 2.88
N VAL A 359 -20.25 -1.28 3.50
CA VAL A 359 -20.25 -2.72 3.21
C VAL A 359 -21.65 -3.20 2.88
N ASP A 360 -21.78 -4.14 1.95
CA ASP A 360 -23.07 -4.65 1.45
C ASP A 360 -23.72 -5.72 2.34
N ARG A 361 -23.15 -5.99 3.51
CA ARG A 361 -23.66 -6.95 4.49
C ARG A 361 -23.47 -6.43 5.91
N ASN A 362 -24.46 -6.69 6.76
CA ASN A 362 -24.33 -6.46 8.20
C ASN A 362 -23.23 -7.36 8.81
N VAL A 363 -22.20 -6.75 9.38
CA VAL A 363 -21.07 -7.44 10.02
C VAL A 363 -20.83 -6.99 11.45
N ALA A 364 -20.48 -7.95 12.32
CA ALA A 364 -19.87 -7.68 13.61
C ALA A 364 -18.36 -7.73 13.44
N ARG A 365 -17.66 -6.67 13.84
CA ARG A 365 -16.20 -6.63 13.88
C ARG A 365 -15.73 -7.21 15.21
N SER A 366 -14.74 -8.12 15.19
CA SER A 366 -14.04 -8.51 16.41
C SER A 366 -13.41 -7.28 17.08
N PRO A 367 -13.01 -7.35 18.37
CA PRO A 367 -12.15 -6.32 18.95
C PRO A 367 -10.86 -6.13 18.12
N PRO A 368 -10.33 -4.90 18.04
CA PRO A 368 -9.16 -4.57 17.24
C PRO A 368 -7.88 -5.18 17.77
#